data_AF-A0A7L5ZDP3-F1
#
_entry.id   AF-A0A7L5ZDP3-F1
#
_cell.length_a   1.000
_cell.length_b   1.000
_cell.length_c   1.000
_cell.angle_alpha   90.00
_cell.angle_beta   90.00
_cell.angle_gamma   90.00
#
_symmetry.space_group_name_H-M   'P 1'
#
loop_
_entity.id
_entity.type
_entity.pdbx_description
1 polymer ?
#
loop_
_entity_poly.entity_id
_entity_poly.type
_entity_poly.pdbx_seq_one_letter_code
_entity_poly.pdbx_strand_id
1 'polypeptide(L)'
;MEPVRVSLWEYLDEKNGNSTTIADPEDHAARTALCGMFEEESRQDAHDGAEWADFMLADGWQPDGYVREILSLTDEALRHLLSEQFALLGRSAAPGLLAVVRHPGTNAQVRFEAAQAAVWLGETGEAADVLIKAVETDSGLAPATASQLARGRVERAVPVVARALEQCDMRDPVAVTALSDALRELGGRPTEDTLSRIEREAPDWLARTLLQDWRSAPPS
;
A
#
# COMPACT_ATOMS: atom_id res chain seq x y z
N MET A 1 6.24 -39.58 -4.64
CA MET A 1 7.43 -38.71 -4.77
C MET A 1 7.18 -37.53 -3.87
N GLU A 2 7.97 -37.35 -2.83
CA GLU A 2 7.95 -36.11 -2.06
C GLU A 2 8.52 -34.98 -2.93
N PRO A 3 7.89 -33.78 -2.94
CA PRO A 3 8.42 -32.64 -3.66
C PRO A 3 9.75 -32.22 -3.02
N VAL A 4 10.82 -32.19 -3.82
CA VAL A 4 12.12 -31.68 -3.38
C VAL A 4 11.98 -30.16 -3.23
N ARG A 5 11.91 -29.70 -1.98
CA ARG A 5 12.08 -28.28 -1.64
C ARG A 5 13.54 -27.93 -1.90
N VAL A 6 13.81 -27.21 -2.99
CA VAL A 6 15.13 -26.62 -3.25
C VAL A 6 14.93 -25.15 -2.95
N SER A 7 15.57 -24.67 -1.89
CA SER A 7 15.44 -23.26 -1.55
C SER A 7 15.94 -22.41 -2.71
N LEU A 8 15.23 -21.35 -3.08
CA LEU A 8 15.61 -20.45 -4.17
C LEU A 8 17.06 -19.92 -4.03
N TRP A 9 17.59 -19.86 -2.81
CA TRP A 9 18.99 -19.53 -2.53
C TRP A 9 19.96 -20.58 -3.08
N GLU A 10 19.68 -21.88 -2.91
CA GLU A 10 20.47 -22.97 -3.51
C GLU A 10 20.38 -22.94 -5.04
N TYR A 11 19.21 -22.59 -5.59
CA TYR A 11 19.03 -22.44 -7.03
C TYR A 11 19.81 -21.23 -7.59
N LEU A 12 19.79 -20.08 -6.91
CA LEU A 12 20.51 -18.87 -7.31
C LEU A 12 22.03 -19.02 -7.13
N ASP A 13 22.49 -19.73 -6.09
CA ASP A 13 23.90 -20.07 -5.90
C ASP A 13 24.40 -21.04 -6.98
N GLU A 14 23.59 -22.05 -7.34
CA GLU A 14 23.87 -22.94 -8.49
C GLU A 14 23.89 -22.19 -9.83
N LYS A 15 22.96 -21.27 -10.06
CA LYS A 15 22.80 -20.53 -11.34
C LYS A 15 23.88 -19.46 -11.54
N ASN A 16 24.21 -18.71 -10.49
CA ASN A 16 25.06 -17.52 -10.58
C ASN A 16 26.47 -17.71 -10.01
N GLY A 17 26.76 -18.88 -9.42
CA GLY A 17 28.10 -19.30 -9.02
C GLY A 17 28.76 -18.33 -8.03
N ASN A 18 28.39 -18.39 -6.74
CA ASN A 18 29.12 -17.81 -5.62
C ASN A 18 29.68 -16.37 -5.84
N SER A 19 28.98 -15.52 -6.60
CA SER A 19 29.47 -14.19 -6.93
C SER A 19 29.16 -13.23 -5.78
N THR A 20 30.19 -12.99 -4.98
CA THR A 20 30.27 -12.05 -3.85
C THR A 20 30.11 -10.56 -4.25
N THR A 21 29.55 -10.25 -5.42
CA THR A 21 29.22 -8.88 -5.84
C THR A 21 27.84 -8.47 -5.37
N ILE A 22 27.66 -8.41 -4.04
CA ILE A 22 26.58 -7.65 -3.41
C ILE A 22 27.18 -6.26 -3.14
N ALA A 23 26.91 -5.31 -4.03
CA ALA A 23 27.49 -3.97 -3.93
C ALA A 23 26.71 -3.05 -2.97
N ASP A 24 25.45 -3.37 -2.67
CA ASP A 24 24.56 -2.53 -1.87
C ASP A 24 23.73 -3.36 -0.84
N PRO A 25 23.74 -2.98 0.45
CA PRO A 25 22.86 -3.57 1.46
C PRO A 25 21.36 -3.50 1.14
N GLU A 26 20.90 -2.51 0.37
CA GLU A 26 19.50 -2.41 -0.09
C GLU A 26 19.18 -3.48 -1.14
N ASP A 27 20.14 -3.81 -2.00
CA ASP A 27 20.05 -4.88 -3.01
C ASP A 27 20.02 -6.27 -2.36
N HIS A 28 20.76 -6.45 -1.27
CA HIS A 28 20.71 -7.65 -0.44
C HIS A 28 19.35 -7.81 0.26
N ALA A 29 18.76 -6.72 0.76
CA ALA A 29 17.46 -6.75 1.42
C ALA A 29 16.33 -7.04 0.43
N ALA A 30 16.36 -6.44 -0.75
CA ALA A 30 15.41 -6.72 -1.83
C ALA A 30 15.51 -8.18 -2.30
N ARG A 31 16.72 -8.70 -2.55
CA ARG A 31 16.92 -10.12 -2.93
C ARG A 31 16.52 -11.10 -1.83
N THR A 32 16.88 -10.82 -0.57
CA THR A 32 16.52 -11.67 0.57
C THR A 32 15.00 -11.68 0.79
N ALA A 33 14.37 -10.51 0.64
CA ALA A 33 12.93 -10.39 0.72
C ALA A 33 12.24 -11.16 -0.41
N LEU A 34 12.70 -11.01 -1.66
CA LEU A 34 12.23 -11.74 -2.84
C LEU A 34 12.44 -13.27 -2.73
N CYS A 35 13.51 -13.73 -2.08
CA CYS A 35 13.77 -15.16 -1.85
C CYS A 35 12.93 -15.78 -0.73
N GLY A 36 12.44 -14.98 0.22
CA GLY A 36 11.55 -15.45 1.30
C GLY A 36 10.07 -15.48 0.92
N MET A 37 9.72 -15.06 -0.31
CA MET A 37 8.33 -14.82 -0.74
C MET A 37 7.57 -16.05 -1.20
N PHE A 38 8.27 -17.04 -1.73
CA PHE A 38 7.62 -18.23 -2.23
C PHE A 38 7.53 -19.19 -1.04
N GLU A 39 6.33 -19.36 -0.47
CA GLU A 39 6.03 -20.66 0.11
C GLU A 39 6.07 -21.65 -1.06
N GLU A 40 7.25 -22.23 -1.30
CA GLU A 40 7.56 -23.04 -2.47
C GLU A 40 6.65 -24.28 -2.51
N GLU A 41 5.48 -24.14 -3.14
CA GLU A 41 4.66 -25.28 -3.55
C GLU A 41 5.21 -25.91 -4.84
N SER A 42 5.98 -25.14 -5.64
CA SER A 42 6.62 -25.64 -6.87
C SER A 42 7.93 -24.94 -7.26
N ARG A 43 8.76 -25.64 -8.04
CA ARG A 43 10.02 -25.12 -8.63
C ARG A 43 9.78 -24.04 -9.69
N GLN A 44 8.58 -23.97 -10.27
CA GLN A 44 8.24 -22.99 -11.29
C GLN A 44 8.03 -21.61 -10.67
N ASP A 45 7.34 -21.53 -9.54
CA ASP A 45 7.08 -20.25 -8.86
C ASP A 45 8.39 -19.61 -8.38
N ALA A 46 9.30 -20.44 -7.85
CA ALA A 46 10.64 -20.02 -7.45
C ALA A 46 11.47 -19.53 -8.67
N HIS A 47 11.34 -20.18 -9.83
CA HIS A 47 12.00 -19.75 -11.07
C HIS A 47 11.47 -18.40 -11.57
N ASP A 48 10.16 -18.24 -11.60
CA ASP A 48 9.51 -17.00 -12.08
C ASP A 48 9.84 -15.82 -11.17
N GLY A 49 9.92 -16.05 -9.86
CA GLY A 49 10.43 -15.09 -8.89
C GLY A 49 11.89 -14.69 -9.09
N ALA A 50 12.77 -15.66 -9.38
CA ALA A 50 14.17 -15.38 -9.68
C ALA A 50 14.37 -14.66 -11.02
N GLU A 51 13.61 -15.00 -12.06
CA GLU A 51 13.66 -14.25 -13.33
C GLU A 51 13.19 -12.82 -13.15
N TRP A 52 12.17 -12.59 -12.33
CA TRP A 52 11.72 -11.25 -11.98
C TRP A 52 12.76 -10.47 -11.18
N ALA A 53 13.39 -11.10 -10.18
CA ALA A 53 14.46 -10.48 -9.40
C ALA A 53 15.68 -10.15 -10.30
N ASP A 54 16.09 -11.08 -11.17
CA ASP A 54 17.19 -10.88 -12.12
C ASP A 54 16.85 -9.77 -13.13
N PHE A 55 15.61 -9.70 -13.63
CA PHE A 55 15.14 -8.64 -14.52
C PHE A 55 15.17 -7.26 -13.85
N MET A 56 14.74 -7.18 -12.59
CA MET A 56 14.70 -5.92 -11.84
C MET A 56 16.08 -5.43 -11.42
N LEU A 57 17.04 -6.33 -11.25
CA LEU A 57 18.38 -6.05 -10.72
C LEU A 57 19.49 -6.11 -11.78
N ALA A 58 19.15 -6.33 -13.06
CA ALA A 58 20.11 -6.33 -14.15
C ALA A 58 20.72 -4.93 -14.36
N ASP A 59 22.04 -4.91 -14.55
CA ASP A 59 22.81 -3.71 -14.84
C ASP A 59 22.31 -3.09 -16.15
N GLY A 60 21.67 -1.91 -16.07
CA GLY A 60 20.93 -1.31 -17.19
C GLY A 60 19.41 -1.27 -17.03
N TRP A 61 18.87 -1.42 -15.80
CA TRP A 61 17.46 -1.18 -15.48
C TRP A 61 16.94 0.11 -16.14
N GLN A 62 15.99 -0.06 -17.07
CA GLN A 62 15.29 1.02 -17.75
C GLN A 62 13.86 1.02 -17.25
N PRO A 63 13.44 2.04 -16.47
CA PRO A 63 12.07 2.17 -15.98
C PRO A 63 11.02 1.98 -17.08
N ASP A 64 11.34 2.42 -18.31
CA ASP A 64 10.45 2.35 -19.46
C ASP A 64 10.22 0.93 -20.00
N GLY A 65 11.22 0.04 -19.89
CA GLY A 65 11.09 -1.38 -20.30
C GLY A 65 10.19 -2.14 -19.33
N TYR A 66 10.42 -1.93 -18.04
CA TYR A 66 9.64 -2.46 -16.93
C TYR A 66 8.17 -1.99 -16.97
N VAL A 67 7.94 -0.69 -17.22
CA VAL A 67 6.58 -0.14 -17.36
C VAL A 67 5.83 -0.80 -18.53
N ARG A 68 6.49 -0.99 -19.67
CA ARG A 68 5.87 -1.64 -20.84
C ARG A 68 5.41 -3.06 -20.51
N GLU A 69 6.24 -3.81 -19.80
CA GLU A 69 5.94 -5.19 -19.42
C GLU A 69 4.80 -5.27 -18.41
N ILE A 70 4.82 -4.44 -17.38
CA ILE A 70 3.71 -4.33 -16.42
C ILE A 70 2.40 -4.00 -17.12
N LEU A 71 2.40 -3.03 -18.03
CA LEU A 71 1.18 -2.65 -18.75
C LEU A 71 0.69 -3.72 -19.73
N SER A 72 1.50 -4.74 -20.02
CA SER A 72 1.09 -5.90 -20.83
C SER A 72 0.45 -7.03 -20.00
N LEU A 73 0.57 -6.98 -18.67
CA LEU A 73 0.00 -7.99 -17.77
C LEU A 73 -1.53 -7.88 -17.73
N THR A 74 -2.19 -9.02 -17.47
CA THR A 74 -3.62 -9.05 -17.18
C THR A 74 -3.91 -8.42 -15.82
N ASP A 75 -5.15 -7.96 -15.59
CA ASP A 75 -5.54 -7.44 -14.29
C ASP A 75 -5.31 -8.46 -13.16
N GLU A 76 -5.58 -9.76 -13.38
CA GLU A 76 -5.32 -10.82 -12.38
C GLU A 76 -3.84 -10.92 -12.02
N ALA A 77 -2.96 -10.94 -13.02
CA ALA A 77 -1.52 -10.95 -12.81
C ALA A 77 -1.04 -9.68 -12.10
N LEU A 78 -1.59 -8.51 -12.46
CA LEU A 78 -1.29 -7.25 -11.79
C LEU A 78 -1.70 -7.28 -10.32
N ARG A 79 -2.86 -7.84 -9.99
CA ARG A 79 -3.33 -7.93 -8.60
C ARG A 79 -2.42 -8.80 -7.75
N HIS A 80 -2.03 -9.97 -8.27
CA HIS A 80 -1.08 -10.84 -7.59
C HIS A 80 0.28 -10.16 -7.38
N LEU A 81 0.77 -9.45 -8.41
CA LEU A 81 2.00 -8.64 -8.32
C LEU A 81 1.86 -7.55 -7.24
N LEU A 82 0.74 -6.83 -7.21
CA LEU A 82 0.43 -5.74 -6.26
C LEU A 82 0.31 -6.23 -4.81
N SER A 83 -0.29 -7.39 -4.58
CA SER A 83 -0.48 -7.93 -3.23
C SER A 83 0.79 -8.52 -2.63
N GLU A 84 1.69 -9.06 -3.44
CA GLU A 84 2.82 -9.84 -2.94
C GLU A 84 4.18 -9.16 -3.19
N GLN A 85 4.39 -8.55 -4.36
CA GLN A 85 5.74 -8.22 -4.86
C GLN A 85 6.16 -6.76 -4.65
N PHE A 86 5.21 -5.82 -4.71
CA PHE A 86 5.56 -4.39 -4.71
C PHE A 86 6.10 -3.84 -3.39
N ALA A 87 5.71 -4.41 -2.25
CA ALA A 87 6.25 -4.01 -0.95
C ALA A 87 7.76 -4.26 -0.83
N LEU A 88 8.31 -5.14 -1.67
CA LEU A 88 9.69 -5.64 -1.59
C LEU A 88 10.62 -4.98 -2.61
N LEU A 89 10.05 -4.49 -3.70
CA LEU A 89 10.76 -3.64 -4.67
C LEU A 89 11.05 -2.24 -4.10
N GLY A 90 10.40 -1.83 -3.01
CA GLY A 90 10.64 -0.53 -2.40
C GLY A 90 10.43 0.62 -3.39
N ARG A 91 11.22 1.70 -3.28
CA ARG A 91 11.02 2.91 -4.10
C ARG A 91 11.26 2.71 -5.60
N SER A 92 12.01 1.70 -6.04
CA SER A 92 12.27 1.46 -7.47
C SER A 92 11.00 1.05 -8.23
N ALA A 93 9.98 0.57 -7.52
CA ALA A 93 8.70 0.18 -8.08
C ALA A 93 7.76 1.35 -8.41
N ALA A 94 8.02 2.54 -7.88
CA ALA A 94 7.15 3.70 -7.99
C ALA A 94 6.79 4.07 -9.45
N PRO A 95 7.72 4.08 -10.43
CA PRO A 95 7.37 4.39 -11.82
C PRO A 95 6.37 3.39 -12.43
N GLY A 96 6.53 2.09 -12.14
CA GLY A 96 5.62 1.04 -12.60
C GLY A 96 4.22 1.19 -11.99
N LEU A 97 4.15 1.41 -10.68
CA LEU A 97 2.89 1.65 -9.97
C LEU A 97 2.16 2.88 -10.53
N LEU A 98 2.87 3.99 -10.73
CA LEU A 98 2.28 5.20 -11.29
C LEU A 98 1.83 5.00 -12.75
N ALA A 99 2.54 4.18 -13.52
CA ALA A 99 2.09 3.81 -14.86
C ALA A 99 0.77 3.03 -14.82
N VAL A 100 0.63 2.05 -13.91
CA VAL A 100 -0.62 1.32 -13.69
C VAL A 100 -1.75 2.25 -13.25
N VAL A 101 -1.49 3.18 -12.32
CA VAL A 101 -2.46 4.19 -11.86
C VAL A 101 -2.98 5.06 -13.03
N ARG A 102 -2.07 5.48 -13.93
CA ARG A 102 -2.38 6.35 -15.07
C ARG A 102 -3.02 5.63 -16.25
N HIS A 103 -2.80 4.33 -16.38
CA HIS A 103 -3.16 3.63 -17.60
C HIS A 103 -4.68 3.49 -17.74
N PRO A 104 -5.28 4.00 -18.83
CA PRO A 104 -6.73 4.08 -18.95
C PRO A 104 -7.40 2.72 -19.08
N GLY A 105 -6.68 1.71 -19.58
CA GLY A 105 -7.17 0.34 -19.73
C GLY A 105 -7.17 -0.49 -18.44
N THR A 106 -6.58 0.02 -17.35
CA THR A 106 -6.46 -0.71 -16.10
C THR A 106 -7.76 -0.67 -15.31
N ASN A 107 -8.19 -1.79 -14.74
CA ASN A 107 -9.38 -1.85 -13.91
C ASN A 107 -9.29 -0.91 -12.68
N ALA A 108 -10.43 -0.37 -12.23
CA ALA A 108 -10.50 0.52 -11.06
C ALA A 108 -9.92 -0.13 -9.79
N GLN A 109 -10.16 -1.42 -9.57
CA GLN A 109 -9.61 -2.16 -8.44
C GLN A 109 -8.09 -2.23 -8.49
N VAL A 110 -7.52 -2.54 -9.66
CA VAL A 110 -6.06 -2.62 -9.86
C VAL A 110 -5.43 -1.24 -9.70
N ARG A 111 -6.07 -0.18 -10.21
CA ARG A 111 -5.62 1.20 -9.99
C ARG A 111 -5.64 1.59 -8.52
N PHE A 112 -6.66 1.17 -7.79
CA PHE A 112 -6.74 1.39 -6.35
C PHE A 112 -5.62 0.67 -5.61
N GLU A 113 -5.40 -0.63 -5.87
CA GLU A 113 -4.31 -1.41 -5.29
C GLU A 113 -2.92 -0.82 -5.62
N ALA A 114 -2.69 -0.40 -6.87
CA ALA A 114 -1.46 0.29 -7.27
C ALA A 114 -1.27 1.63 -6.58
N ALA A 115 -2.35 2.40 -6.40
CA ALA A 115 -2.32 3.67 -5.67
C ALA A 115 -1.98 3.47 -4.18
N GLN A 116 -2.52 2.43 -3.54
CA GLN A 116 -2.19 2.09 -2.16
C GLN A 116 -0.70 1.79 -2.00
N ALA A 117 -0.16 0.94 -2.88
CA ALA A 117 1.26 0.60 -2.87
C ALA A 117 2.14 1.84 -3.12
N ALA A 118 1.77 2.68 -4.09
CA ALA A 118 2.52 3.89 -4.42
C ALA A 118 2.54 4.89 -3.23
N VAL A 119 1.40 5.11 -2.57
CA VAL A 119 1.32 6.00 -1.39
C VAL A 119 2.15 5.45 -0.23
N TRP A 120 2.18 4.12 -0.01
CA TRP A 120 3.08 3.51 0.99
C TRP A 120 4.55 3.85 0.66
N LEU A 121 4.95 3.80 -0.60
CA LEU A 121 6.31 4.14 -1.03
C LEU A 121 6.62 5.66 -0.98
N GLY A 122 5.63 6.49 -0.61
CA GLY A 122 5.76 7.93 -0.48
C GLY A 122 5.35 8.72 -1.71
N GLU A 123 4.73 8.09 -2.71
CA GLU A 123 4.18 8.77 -3.89
C GLU A 123 2.84 9.43 -3.54
N THR A 124 2.88 10.72 -3.21
CA THR A 124 1.71 11.50 -2.79
C THR A 124 1.08 12.33 -3.91
N GLY A 125 1.49 12.09 -5.17
CA GLY A 125 0.93 12.70 -6.37
C GLY A 125 -0.41 12.07 -6.78
N GLU A 126 -0.54 11.68 -8.04
CA GLU A 126 -1.77 11.12 -8.63
C GLU A 126 -2.27 9.85 -7.91
N ALA A 127 -1.37 9.03 -7.35
CA ALA A 127 -1.76 7.88 -6.54
C ALA A 127 -2.63 8.28 -5.34
N ALA A 128 -2.27 9.37 -4.66
CA ALA A 128 -3.08 9.88 -3.56
C ALA A 128 -4.44 10.39 -4.03
N ASP A 129 -4.58 10.92 -5.25
CA ASP A 129 -5.87 11.37 -5.79
C ASP A 129 -6.84 10.21 -5.99
N VAL A 130 -6.34 9.04 -6.39
CA VAL A 130 -7.16 7.81 -6.48
C VAL A 130 -7.68 7.40 -5.10
N LEU A 131 -6.82 7.43 -4.08
CA LEU A 131 -7.22 7.07 -2.71
C LEU A 131 -8.17 8.10 -2.08
N ILE A 132 -7.91 9.40 -2.30
CA ILE A 132 -8.81 10.49 -1.90
C ILE A 132 -10.19 10.26 -2.53
N LYS A 133 -10.23 9.89 -3.81
CA LYS A 133 -11.50 9.62 -4.48
C LYS A 133 -12.22 8.42 -3.87
N ALA A 134 -11.50 7.36 -3.52
CA ALA A 134 -12.09 6.20 -2.86
C ALA A 134 -12.70 6.56 -1.50
N VAL A 135 -12.03 7.38 -0.67
CA VAL A 135 -12.58 7.89 0.59
C VAL A 135 -13.89 8.66 0.37
N GLU A 136 -13.99 9.45 -0.71
CA GLU A 136 -15.21 10.21 -1.02
C GLU A 136 -16.38 9.33 -1.45
N THR A 137 -16.13 8.22 -2.15
CA THR A 137 -17.18 7.48 -2.87
C THR A 137 -17.55 6.14 -2.25
N ASP A 138 -16.70 5.57 -1.41
CA ASP A 138 -16.91 4.24 -0.81
C ASP A 138 -16.76 4.31 0.71
N SER A 139 -17.89 4.33 1.41
CA SER A 139 -17.92 4.39 2.88
C SER A 139 -17.37 3.12 3.54
N GLY A 140 -17.37 1.97 2.85
CA GLY A 140 -16.81 0.72 3.36
C GLY A 140 -15.28 0.72 3.32
N LEU A 141 -14.70 1.32 2.27
CA LEU A 141 -13.24 1.45 2.13
C LEU A 141 -12.67 2.70 2.79
N ALA A 142 -13.48 3.71 3.08
CA ALA A 142 -13.05 4.99 3.62
C ALA A 142 -12.16 4.87 4.88
N PRO A 143 -12.47 4.08 5.92
CA PRO A 143 -11.64 4.03 7.13
C PRO A 143 -10.22 3.50 6.89
N ALA A 144 -10.11 2.42 6.12
CA ALA A 144 -8.81 1.81 5.78
C ALA A 144 -7.99 2.73 4.86
N THR A 145 -8.65 3.33 3.87
CA THR A 145 -8.00 4.23 2.90
C THR A 145 -7.54 5.54 3.56
N ALA A 146 -8.34 6.11 4.47
CA ALA A 146 -7.95 7.29 5.24
C ALA A 146 -6.71 7.02 6.11
N SER A 147 -6.64 5.85 6.74
CA SER A 147 -5.45 5.43 7.52
C SER A 147 -4.19 5.34 6.66
N GLN A 148 -4.31 4.89 5.41
CA GLN A 148 -3.18 4.85 4.47
C GLN A 148 -2.75 6.25 4.02
N LEU A 149 -3.70 7.14 3.73
CA LEU A 149 -3.42 8.53 3.40
C LEU A 149 -2.70 9.25 4.56
N ALA A 150 -3.08 8.96 5.80
CA ALA A 150 -2.42 9.46 7.00
C ALA A 150 -0.97 8.96 7.12
N ARG A 151 -0.73 7.66 6.93
CA ARG A 151 0.63 7.08 6.89
C ARG A 151 1.49 7.69 5.78
N GLY A 152 0.90 7.94 4.62
CA GLY A 152 1.51 8.63 3.49
C GLY A 152 1.65 10.15 3.67
N ARG A 153 1.20 10.71 4.81
CA ARG A 153 1.20 12.15 5.13
C ARG A 153 0.57 13.01 4.03
N VAL A 154 -0.53 12.53 3.45
CA VAL A 154 -1.26 13.24 2.40
C VAL A 154 -2.18 14.29 3.02
N GLU A 155 -1.62 15.42 3.48
CA GLU A 155 -2.38 16.48 4.18
C GLU A 155 -3.58 17.01 3.39
N ARG A 156 -3.52 17.01 2.05
CA ARG A 156 -4.66 17.42 1.21
C ARG A 156 -5.89 16.51 1.32
N ALA A 157 -5.77 15.34 1.97
CA ALA A 157 -6.88 14.45 2.25
C ALA A 157 -7.72 14.88 3.47
N VAL A 158 -7.27 15.85 4.28
CA VAL A 158 -7.99 16.30 5.49
C VAL A 158 -9.48 16.59 5.23
N PRO A 159 -9.88 17.35 4.18
CA PRO A 159 -11.30 17.66 3.95
C PRO A 159 -12.16 16.42 3.68
N VAL A 160 -11.63 15.44 2.93
CA VAL A 160 -12.39 14.24 2.57
C VAL A 160 -12.46 13.26 3.75
N VAL A 161 -11.40 13.16 4.55
CA VAL A 161 -11.41 12.34 5.78
C VAL A 161 -12.34 12.94 6.83
N ALA A 162 -12.35 14.25 7.00
CA ALA A 162 -13.29 14.94 7.89
C ALA A 162 -14.75 14.69 7.49
N ARG A 163 -15.06 14.84 6.19
CA ARG A 163 -16.39 14.53 5.66
C ARG A 163 -16.76 13.05 5.83
N ALA A 164 -15.82 12.13 5.64
CA ALA A 164 -16.06 10.71 5.84
C ALA A 164 -16.42 10.41 7.31
N LEU A 165 -15.70 11.03 8.27
CA LEU A 165 -16.03 10.94 9.70
C LEU A 165 -17.40 11.55 10.01
N GLU A 166 -17.76 12.67 9.38
CA GLU A 166 -19.10 13.26 9.49
C GLU A 166 -20.21 12.34 8.96
N GLN A 167 -19.92 11.46 8.01
CA GLN A 167 -20.94 10.64 7.35
C GLN A 167 -20.99 9.20 7.85
N CYS A 168 -19.99 8.75 8.60
CA CYS A 168 -19.92 7.36 9.07
C CYS A 168 -20.98 7.05 10.13
N ASP A 169 -21.26 5.75 10.30
CA ASP A 169 -22.07 5.26 11.41
C ASP A 169 -21.29 5.40 12.71
N MET A 170 -21.75 6.29 13.59
CA MET A 170 -21.11 6.56 14.89
C MET A 170 -21.12 5.33 15.81
N ARG A 171 -21.98 4.34 15.53
CA ARG A 171 -22.05 3.08 16.28
C ARG A 171 -21.02 2.05 15.84
N ASP A 172 -20.34 2.26 14.71
CA ASP A 172 -19.23 1.44 14.26
C ASP A 172 -17.92 1.95 14.90
N PRO A 173 -17.40 1.27 15.94
CA PRO A 173 -16.23 1.75 16.65
C PRO A 173 -14.97 1.72 15.76
N VAL A 174 -14.91 0.78 14.80
CA VAL A 174 -13.74 0.61 13.94
C VAL A 174 -13.66 1.77 12.97
N ALA A 175 -14.77 2.08 12.29
CA ALA A 175 -14.82 3.19 11.35
C ALA A 175 -14.54 4.54 12.03
N VAL A 176 -15.22 4.83 13.14
CA VAL A 176 -15.06 6.11 13.85
C VAL A 176 -13.64 6.29 14.37
N THR A 177 -13.03 5.23 14.93
CA THR A 177 -11.65 5.29 15.44
C THR A 177 -10.67 5.53 14.29
N ALA A 178 -10.74 4.72 13.23
CA ALA A 178 -9.81 4.84 12.11
C ALA A 178 -9.90 6.20 11.39
N LEU A 179 -11.11 6.72 11.18
CA LEU A 179 -11.29 8.04 10.56
C LEU A 179 -10.85 9.17 11.49
N SER A 180 -11.10 9.06 12.79
CA SER A 180 -10.63 10.05 13.78
C SER A 180 -9.10 10.07 13.88
N ASP A 181 -8.46 8.90 13.96
CA ASP A 181 -7.01 8.80 14.01
C ASP A 181 -6.35 9.31 12.73
N ALA A 182 -6.87 8.91 11.56
CA ALA A 182 -6.38 9.41 10.29
C ALA A 182 -6.51 10.94 10.19
N LEU A 183 -7.65 11.50 10.61
CA LEU A 183 -7.85 12.95 10.61
C LEU A 183 -6.84 13.66 11.53
N ARG A 184 -6.58 13.09 12.71
CA ARG A 184 -5.61 13.63 13.68
C ARG A 184 -4.18 13.58 13.16
N GLU A 185 -3.77 12.44 12.60
CA GLU A 185 -2.43 12.24 12.03
C GLU A 185 -2.15 13.18 10.86
N LEU A 186 -3.19 13.50 10.08
CA LEU A 186 -3.12 14.48 8.99
C LEU A 186 -3.16 15.94 9.47
N GLY A 187 -3.28 16.19 10.78
CA GLY A 187 -3.37 17.54 11.36
C GLY A 187 -4.75 18.19 11.24
N GLY A 188 -5.77 17.42 10.85
CA GLY A 188 -7.15 17.87 10.79
C GLY A 188 -7.86 17.81 12.15
N ARG A 189 -9.07 18.38 12.20
CA ARG A 189 -9.93 18.36 13.38
C ARG A 189 -11.40 18.07 12.99
N PRO A 190 -12.14 17.30 13.80
CA PRO A 190 -13.57 17.16 13.64
C PRO A 190 -14.27 18.50 13.88
N THR A 191 -15.45 18.66 13.30
CA THR A 191 -16.33 19.79 13.62
C THR A 191 -17.00 19.58 14.97
N GLU A 192 -17.52 20.65 15.57
CA GLU A 192 -18.27 20.56 16.83
C GLU A 192 -19.55 19.70 16.68
N ASP A 193 -20.14 19.68 15.49
CA ASP A 193 -21.28 18.81 15.18
C ASP A 193 -20.84 17.34 15.17
N THR A 194 -19.71 17.02 14.54
CA THR A 194 -19.13 15.68 14.58
C THR A 194 -18.85 15.23 16.01
N LEU A 195 -18.26 16.08 16.85
CA LEU A 195 -17.99 15.78 18.26
C LEU A 195 -19.29 15.55 19.03
N SER A 196 -20.31 16.39 18.80
CA SER A 196 -21.63 16.24 19.42
C SER A 196 -22.31 14.92 19.02
N ARG A 197 -22.13 14.48 17.77
CA ARG A 197 -22.63 13.19 17.30
C ARG A 197 -21.90 12.01 17.92
N ILE A 198 -20.56 12.08 18.04
CA ILE A 198 -19.78 11.08 18.77
C ILE A 198 -20.29 10.97 20.21
N GLU A 199 -20.52 12.09 20.89
CA GLU A 199 -21.04 12.11 22.27
C GLU A 199 -22.42 11.44 22.41
N ARG A 200 -23.29 11.59 21.42
CA ARG A 200 -24.68 11.12 21.47
C ARG A 200 -24.88 9.70 20.94
N GLU A 201 -24.14 9.30 19.92
CA GLU A 201 -24.44 8.12 19.11
C GLU A 201 -23.41 7.00 19.25
N ALA A 202 -22.15 7.32 19.59
CA ALA A 202 -21.10 6.32 19.74
C ALA A 202 -21.21 5.58 21.09
N PRO A 203 -20.64 4.37 21.22
CA PRO A 203 -20.56 3.69 22.50
C PRO A 203 -19.88 4.56 23.56
N ASP A 204 -20.42 4.60 24.78
CA ASP A 204 -19.95 5.49 25.88
C ASP A 204 -18.45 5.43 26.15
N TRP A 205 -17.83 4.26 25.99
CA TRP A 205 -16.39 4.10 26.17
C TRP A 205 -15.60 4.78 25.04
N LEU A 206 -16.09 4.71 23.81
CA LEU A 206 -15.46 5.31 22.64
C LEU A 206 -15.63 6.83 22.66
N ALA A 207 -16.85 7.30 22.92
CA ALA A 207 -17.14 8.73 23.04
C ALA A 207 -16.25 9.39 24.08
N ARG A 208 -16.13 8.81 25.29
CA ARG A 208 -15.24 9.34 26.33
C ARG A 208 -13.78 9.42 25.87
N THR A 209 -13.28 8.37 25.22
CA THR A 209 -11.89 8.31 24.75
C THR A 209 -11.63 9.38 23.70
N LEU A 210 -12.41 9.40 22.61
CA LEU A 210 -12.20 10.32 21.51
C LEU A 210 -12.42 11.78 21.91
N LEU A 211 -13.45 12.08 22.71
CA LEU A 211 -13.69 13.46 23.16
C LEU A 211 -12.59 13.96 24.09
N GLN A 212 -12.04 13.10 24.95
CA GLN A 212 -10.89 13.46 25.77
C GLN A 212 -9.67 13.77 24.91
N ASP A 213 -9.40 12.94 23.90
CA ASP A 213 -8.27 13.13 22.99
C ASP A 213 -8.41 14.41 22.17
N TRP A 214 -9.58 14.67 21.59
CA TRP A 214 -9.82 15.86 20.78
C TRP A 214 -9.84 17.17 21.57
N ARG A 215 -10.38 17.15 22.81
CA ARG A 215 -10.43 18.32 23.69
C ARG A 215 -9.08 18.62 24.36
N SER A 216 -8.19 17.64 24.47
CA SER A 216 -6.84 17.83 25.04
C SER A 216 -5.78 18.20 24.01
N ALA A 217 -6.04 18.00 22.71
CA ALA A 217 -5.11 18.37 21.65
C ALA A 217 -4.94 19.90 21.54
N PRO A 218 -3.71 20.46 21.57
CA PRO A 218 -3.47 21.90 21.46
C PRO A 218 -3.89 22.45 20.09
N PRO A 219 -4.43 23.69 20.01
CA PRO A 219 -4.77 24.30 18.72
C PRO A 219 -3.52 24.37 17.84
N SER A 220 -3.66 23.93 16.60
CA SER A 220 -2.64 23.96 15.55
C SER A 220 -2.32 25.38 15.13
#